data_AF-A0A0M6XXI7-F1
#
_entry.id   AF-A0A0M6XXI7-F1
#
_cell.length_a   1.000
_cell.length_b   1.000
_cell.length_c   1.000
_cell.angle_alpha   90.00
_cell.angle_beta   90.00
_cell.angle_gamma   90.00
#
_symmetry.space_group_name_H-M   'P 1'
#
loop_
_entity.id
_entity.type
_entity.pdbx_description
1 polymer ?
#
loop_
_entity_poly.entity_id
_entity_poly.type
_entity_poly.pdbx_seq_one_letter_code
_entity_poly.pdbx_strand_id
1 'polypeptide(L)'
;MRILQIACGVIFFAVTLYYGYIMFSVANVANTVFGFKNDPLKGQATVLNARHGSGGSLKDGYVALTDFKNLDAGRVVNIVMPVSVKELLKETGAPADMDMIEVFISGQAPRIAEAECKLLVKTIASNCRVKLTKAKQFKDDPKFAEIRMQLEFVEKQVPGTFETEKPLNYQEVDADLVDSAGIYAEAWLNEFKNRRAKLYTTAARACDPLRRQHGNCSVTEINVLGRWEKREEFVVIRSNATLSYLWPERT
;
A
#
# COMPACT_ATOMS: atom_id res chain seq x y z
N MET A 1 -41.71 -18.56 -36.64
CA MET A 1 -40.94 -17.47 -35.99
C MET A 1 -40.84 -17.60 -34.47
N ARG A 2 -41.92 -17.79 -33.71
CA ARG A 2 -41.88 -17.87 -32.23
C ARG A 2 -41.01 -19.02 -31.66
N ILE A 3 -41.01 -20.19 -32.30
CA ILE A 3 -40.22 -21.36 -31.85
C ILE A 3 -38.70 -21.10 -31.97
N LEU A 4 -38.27 -20.39 -33.01
CA LEU A 4 -36.86 -20.05 -33.24
C LEU A 4 -36.35 -19.02 -32.22
N GLN A 5 -37.20 -18.06 -31.83
CA GLN A 5 -36.87 -17.06 -30.81
C GLN A 5 -36.74 -17.66 -29.41
N ILE A 6 -37.61 -18.63 -29.06
CA ILE A 6 -37.53 -19.35 -27.78
C ILE A 6 -36.25 -20.19 -27.72
N ALA A 7 -35.92 -20.90 -28.81
CA ALA A 7 -34.69 -21.69 -28.89
C ALA A 7 -33.42 -20.82 -28.76
N CYS A 8 -33.35 -19.68 -29.45
CA CYS A 8 -32.23 -18.74 -29.32
C CYS A 8 -32.12 -18.14 -27.92
N GLY A 9 -33.26 -17.83 -27.27
CA GLY A 9 -33.27 -17.32 -25.89
C GLY A 9 -32.74 -18.33 -24.88
N VAL A 10 -33.13 -19.60 -24.99
CA VAL A 10 -32.66 -20.69 -24.11
C VAL A 10 -31.17 -20.96 -24.31
N ILE A 11 -30.69 -20.95 -25.56
CA ILE A 11 -29.26 -21.10 -25.86
C ILE A 11 -28.46 -19.93 -25.28
N PHE A 12 -28.93 -18.69 -25.43
CA PHE A 12 -28.25 -17.51 -24.89
C PHE A 12 -28.18 -17.55 -23.36
N PHE A 13 -29.26 -17.96 -22.69
CA PHE A 13 -29.31 -18.10 -21.23
C PHE A 13 -28.39 -19.23 -20.72
N ALA A 14 -28.38 -20.37 -21.41
CA ALA A 14 -27.49 -21.48 -21.07
C ALA A 14 -26.02 -21.12 -21.28
N VAL A 15 -25.69 -20.39 -22.36
CA VAL A 15 -24.32 -19.93 -22.64
C VAL A 15 -23.88 -18.89 -21.61
N THR A 16 -24.75 -17.95 -21.21
CA THR A 16 -24.41 -16.96 -20.17
C THR A 16 -24.24 -17.60 -18.80
N LEU A 17 -25.08 -18.57 -18.42
CA LEU A 17 -24.90 -19.33 -17.18
C LEU A 17 -23.62 -20.18 -17.22
N TYR A 18 -23.31 -20.80 -18.35
CA TYR A 18 -22.09 -21.59 -18.51
C TYR A 18 -20.82 -20.73 -18.47
N TYR A 19 -20.80 -19.57 -19.13
CA TYR A 19 -19.70 -18.62 -19.02
C TYR A 19 -19.59 -18.00 -17.62
N GLY A 20 -20.72 -17.72 -16.96
CA GLY A 20 -20.74 -17.29 -15.56
C GLY A 20 -20.15 -18.36 -14.63
N TYR A 21 -20.51 -19.62 -14.83
CA TYR A 21 -19.94 -20.76 -14.10
C TYR A 21 -18.46 -20.95 -14.39
N ILE A 22 -18.02 -20.86 -15.66
CA ILE A 22 -16.61 -20.93 -16.01
C ILE A 22 -15.84 -19.79 -15.35
N MET A 23 -16.30 -18.54 -15.46
CA MET A 23 -15.60 -17.39 -14.85
C MET A 23 -15.54 -17.51 -13.32
N PHE A 24 -16.61 -17.98 -12.67
CA PHE A 24 -16.62 -18.27 -11.24
C PHE A 24 -15.68 -19.43 -10.87
N SER A 25 -15.66 -20.49 -11.68
CA SER A 25 -14.77 -21.64 -11.48
C SER A 25 -13.31 -21.27 -11.74
N VAL A 26 -13.02 -20.42 -12.72
CA VAL A 26 -11.67 -19.95 -13.05
C VAL A 26 -11.20 -18.96 -11.98
N ALA A 27 -12.08 -18.14 -11.42
CA ALA A 27 -11.75 -17.35 -10.22
C ALA A 27 -11.45 -18.27 -9.02
N ASN A 28 -12.24 -19.32 -8.80
CA ASN A 28 -12.00 -20.30 -7.74
C ASN A 28 -10.78 -21.21 -7.99
N VAL A 29 -10.43 -21.50 -9.25
CA VAL A 29 -9.27 -22.29 -9.66
C VAL A 29 -8.01 -21.44 -9.65
N ALA A 30 -8.07 -20.17 -10.09
CA ALA A 30 -6.98 -19.21 -9.92
C ALA A 30 -6.71 -18.93 -8.44
N ASN A 31 -7.78 -18.87 -7.64
CA ASN A 31 -7.67 -18.93 -6.19
C ASN A 31 -6.94 -20.24 -5.81
N THR A 32 -7.50 -21.44 -6.06
CA THR A 32 -7.01 -22.73 -5.52
C THR A 32 -5.63 -23.18 -6.01
N VAL A 33 -5.23 -22.83 -7.23
CA VAL A 33 -4.00 -23.32 -7.89
C VAL A 33 -2.80 -22.40 -7.66
N PHE A 34 -2.98 -21.09 -7.47
CA PHE A 34 -1.87 -20.12 -7.42
C PHE A 34 -1.61 -19.46 -6.06
N GLY A 35 -2.42 -19.68 -5.01
CA GLY A 35 -2.30 -18.91 -3.75
C GLY A 35 -2.33 -19.67 -2.41
N PHE A 36 -2.75 -20.93 -2.32
CA PHE A 36 -3.20 -21.50 -1.02
C PHE A 36 -2.18 -22.31 -0.21
N LYS A 37 -0.93 -22.50 -0.65
CA LYS A 37 0.00 -23.38 0.11
C LYS A 37 0.25 -22.87 1.55
N ASN A 38 0.08 -21.57 1.78
CA ASN A 38 0.18 -20.91 3.08
C ASN A 38 -1.09 -20.11 3.45
N ASP A 39 -2.28 -20.48 2.97
CA ASP A 39 -3.49 -19.73 3.32
C ASP A 39 -3.80 -19.83 4.83
N PRO A 40 -3.74 -18.70 5.56
CA PRO A 40 -4.01 -18.67 6.99
C PRO A 40 -5.42 -19.14 7.37
N LEU A 41 -6.41 -19.04 6.48
CA LEU A 41 -7.79 -19.50 6.72
C LEU A 41 -8.19 -20.74 5.89
N LYS A 42 -7.23 -21.45 5.29
CA LYS A 42 -7.41 -22.78 4.66
C LYS A 42 -8.62 -22.89 3.69
N GLY A 43 -8.87 -21.86 2.89
CA GLY A 43 -9.93 -21.82 1.88
C GLY A 43 -11.25 -21.21 2.36
N GLN A 44 -11.32 -20.72 3.59
CA GLN A 44 -12.55 -20.14 4.15
C GLN A 44 -12.87 -18.73 3.63
N ALA A 45 -11.94 -18.07 2.94
CA ALA A 45 -12.14 -16.71 2.45
C ALA A 45 -12.13 -16.61 0.92
N THR A 46 -13.24 -16.18 0.35
CA THR A 46 -13.37 -15.73 -1.03
C THR A 46 -12.63 -14.41 -1.21
N VAL A 47 -11.87 -14.29 -2.30
CA VAL A 47 -11.06 -13.11 -2.63
C VAL A 47 -11.82 -12.19 -3.56
N LEU A 48 -12.13 -10.97 -3.11
CA LEU A 48 -12.77 -9.97 -3.94
C LEU A 48 -11.84 -8.75 -4.09
N ASN A 49 -11.54 -8.34 -5.33
CA ASN A 49 -10.80 -7.09 -5.63
C ASN A 49 -9.48 -6.90 -4.84
N ALA A 50 -8.66 -7.94 -4.71
CA ALA A 50 -7.35 -7.83 -4.08
C ALA A 50 -6.26 -7.51 -5.12
N ARG A 51 -5.34 -6.59 -4.80
CA ARG A 51 -4.14 -6.38 -5.60
C ARG A 51 -3.25 -7.63 -5.53
N HIS A 52 -2.66 -7.99 -6.66
CA HIS A 52 -1.67 -9.05 -6.70
C HIS A 52 -0.34 -8.49 -6.15
N GLY A 53 0.29 -9.22 -5.23
CA GLY A 53 1.62 -8.89 -4.74
C GLY A 53 2.68 -9.01 -5.86
N SER A 54 3.90 -8.58 -5.57
CA SER A 54 5.03 -8.51 -6.52
C SER A 54 5.43 -9.84 -7.19
N GLY A 55 4.80 -10.97 -6.83
CA GLY A 55 5.03 -12.31 -7.39
C GLY A 55 3.82 -12.97 -8.06
N GLY A 56 2.70 -12.27 -8.26
CA GLY A 56 1.53 -12.82 -8.98
C GLY A 56 0.72 -13.91 -8.25
N SER A 57 1.13 -14.36 -7.05
CA SER A 57 0.29 -15.16 -6.15
C SER A 57 -0.52 -14.24 -5.24
N LEU A 58 -1.76 -14.63 -4.94
CA LEU A 58 -2.70 -13.91 -4.09
C LEU A 58 -2.13 -13.36 -2.76
N LYS A 59 -2.31 -12.05 -2.57
CA LYS A 59 -2.64 -11.28 -1.35
C LYS A 59 -1.67 -11.16 -0.15
N ASP A 60 -0.63 -10.36 -0.34
CA ASP A 60 0.13 -9.78 0.79
C ASP A 60 -0.80 -9.14 1.83
N GLY A 61 -1.84 -8.40 1.41
CA GLY A 61 -2.80 -7.78 2.33
C GLY A 61 -3.65 -8.73 3.18
N TYR A 62 -3.95 -9.93 2.68
CA TYR A 62 -4.75 -10.92 3.42
C TYR A 62 -3.93 -11.74 4.39
N VAL A 63 -2.71 -12.10 3.98
CA VAL A 63 -1.72 -12.67 4.90
C VAL A 63 -1.41 -11.64 5.99
N ALA A 64 -1.23 -10.37 5.63
CA ALA A 64 -1.11 -9.28 6.59
C ALA A 64 -2.28 -9.27 7.59
N LEU A 65 -3.52 -9.23 7.11
CA LEU A 65 -4.70 -9.11 7.98
C LEU A 65 -4.81 -10.26 9.00
N THR A 66 -4.43 -11.47 8.61
CA THR A 66 -4.59 -12.70 9.41
C THR A 66 -3.36 -13.04 10.25
N ASP A 67 -2.15 -12.79 9.75
CA ASP A 67 -0.87 -12.88 10.44
C ASP A 67 -0.31 -11.48 10.73
N PHE A 68 -1.04 -10.72 11.53
CA PHE A 68 -0.81 -9.28 11.68
C PHE A 68 0.49 -8.91 12.39
N LYS A 69 1.13 -9.85 13.09
CA LYS A 69 2.40 -9.62 13.80
C LYS A 69 3.62 -9.91 12.93
N ASN A 70 3.42 -10.57 11.80
CA ASN A 70 4.51 -10.96 10.92
C ASN A 70 4.93 -9.80 10.03
N LEU A 71 6.20 -9.43 10.14
CA LEU A 71 6.81 -8.35 9.37
C LEU A 71 6.93 -8.71 7.88
N ASP A 72 7.03 -9.99 7.57
CA ASP A 72 7.14 -10.50 6.19
C ASP A 72 5.76 -10.66 5.53
N ALA A 73 4.66 -10.32 6.22
CA ALA A 73 3.31 -10.40 5.69
C ALA A 73 2.98 -9.32 4.63
N GLY A 74 3.99 -8.64 4.08
CA GLY A 74 3.84 -7.81 2.88
C GLY A 74 3.18 -6.45 3.08
N ARG A 75 3.08 -5.95 4.32
CA ARG A 75 2.69 -4.56 4.59
C ARG A 75 3.82 -3.61 4.22
N VAL A 76 3.55 -2.65 3.33
CA VAL A 76 4.60 -1.77 2.79
C VAL A 76 4.23 -0.29 2.84
N VAL A 77 5.25 0.54 3.02
CA VAL A 77 5.17 1.99 2.82
C VAL A 77 6.15 2.37 1.72
N ASN A 78 5.64 2.88 0.61
CA ASN A 78 6.42 3.39 -0.50
C ASN A 78 6.50 4.91 -0.40
N ILE A 79 7.72 5.44 -0.40
CA ILE A 79 7.95 6.87 -0.21
C ILE A 79 8.88 7.36 -1.32
N VAL A 80 8.45 8.44 -1.97
CA VAL A 80 9.30 9.25 -2.85
C VAL A 80 9.43 10.61 -2.17
N MET A 81 10.65 10.97 -1.79
CA MET A 81 10.91 12.22 -1.09
C MET A 81 11.96 13.06 -1.82
N PRO A 82 11.66 14.33 -2.13
CA PRO A 82 12.70 15.28 -2.47
C PRO A 82 13.46 15.67 -1.20
N VAL A 83 14.76 15.93 -1.36
CA VAL A 83 15.66 16.40 -0.30
C VAL A 83 16.61 17.45 -0.84
N SER A 84 17.06 18.37 0.03
CA SER A 84 18.09 19.36 -0.29
C SER A 84 19.47 18.74 -0.10
N VAL A 85 20.30 18.75 -1.16
CA VAL A 85 21.68 18.23 -1.10
C VAL A 85 22.52 19.04 -0.11
N LYS A 86 22.28 20.34 -0.01
CA LYS A 86 22.94 21.23 0.96
C LYS A 86 22.68 20.78 2.40
N GLU A 87 21.45 20.44 2.74
CA GLU A 87 21.11 19.97 4.09
C GLU A 87 21.73 18.60 4.38
N LEU A 88 21.77 17.69 3.40
CA LEU A 88 22.45 16.39 3.55
C LEU A 88 23.95 16.55 3.88
N LEU A 89 24.63 17.47 3.18
CA LEU A 89 26.04 17.76 3.41
C LEU A 89 26.27 18.38 4.79
N LYS A 90 25.40 19.32 5.20
CA LYS A 90 25.48 19.99 6.51
C LYS A 90 25.34 19.01 7.67
N GLU A 91 24.44 18.04 7.57
CA GLU A 91 24.20 17.04 8.62
C GLU A 91 25.38 16.08 8.85
N THR A 92 26.27 15.93 7.85
CA THR A 92 27.37 14.96 7.88
C THR A 92 28.74 15.60 8.08
N GLY A 93 28.85 16.92 7.90
CA GLY A 93 30.12 17.63 7.96
C GLY A 93 31.11 17.21 6.86
N ALA A 94 30.64 16.51 5.82
CA ALA A 94 31.49 15.99 4.76
C ALA A 94 31.98 17.13 3.84
N PRO A 95 33.28 17.17 3.48
CA PRO A 95 33.73 18.02 2.39
C PRO A 95 33.08 17.52 1.10
N ALA A 96 32.29 18.38 0.46
CA ALA A 96 31.62 18.03 -0.79
C ALA A 96 32.65 17.94 -1.92
N ASP A 97 33.20 16.76 -2.16
CA ASP A 97 33.72 16.46 -3.48
C ASP A 97 32.52 16.34 -4.42
N MET A 98 32.34 17.35 -5.27
CA MET A 98 31.20 17.44 -6.19
C MET A 98 31.16 16.27 -7.16
N ASP A 99 32.30 15.65 -7.45
CA ASP A 99 32.40 14.52 -8.38
C ASP A 99 31.88 13.21 -7.77
N MET A 100 31.72 13.15 -6.44
CA MET A 100 31.17 11.99 -5.71
C MET A 100 29.79 12.26 -5.10
N ILE A 101 29.10 13.33 -5.50
CA ILE A 101 27.86 13.75 -4.85
C ILE A 101 26.74 12.69 -4.96
N GLU A 102 26.63 11.99 -6.10
CA GLU A 102 25.63 10.93 -6.28
C GLU A 102 25.88 9.73 -5.36
N VAL A 103 27.15 9.36 -5.19
CA VAL A 103 27.57 8.29 -4.27
C VAL A 103 27.28 8.71 -2.84
N PHE A 104 27.58 9.96 -2.48
CA PHE A 104 27.28 10.52 -1.17
C PHE A 104 25.77 10.48 -0.87
N ILE A 105 24.92 11.00 -1.77
CA ILE A 105 23.46 11.00 -1.60
C ILE A 105 22.94 9.56 -1.46
N SER A 106 23.44 8.63 -2.28
CA SER A 106 23.08 7.21 -2.20
C SER A 106 23.46 6.60 -0.85
N GLY A 107 24.63 6.96 -0.32
CA GLY A 107 25.08 6.55 1.01
C GLY A 107 24.23 7.10 2.16
N GLN A 108 23.56 8.24 1.98
CA GLN A 108 22.64 8.80 2.98
C GLN A 108 21.25 8.15 2.96
N ALA A 109 20.85 7.51 1.86
CA ALA A 109 19.50 6.98 1.69
C ALA A 109 19.11 5.95 2.78
N PRO A 110 19.97 4.99 3.19
CA PRO A 110 19.65 4.07 4.29
C PRO A 110 19.40 4.79 5.62
N ARG A 111 20.24 5.77 5.97
CA ARG A 111 20.10 6.56 7.21
C ARG A 111 18.76 7.30 7.28
N ILE A 112 18.35 7.87 6.15
CA ILE A 112 17.08 8.59 6.03
C ILE A 112 15.91 7.62 6.12
N ALA A 113 16.00 6.46 5.48
CA ALA A 113 14.98 5.41 5.58
C ALA A 113 14.84 4.85 7.00
N GLU A 114 15.94 4.70 7.75
CA GLU A 114 15.88 4.33 9.18
C GLU A 114 15.19 5.39 10.03
N ALA A 115 15.47 6.68 9.76
CA ALA A 115 14.77 7.78 10.44
C ALA A 115 13.27 7.79 10.14
N GLU A 116 12.89 7.42 8.91
CA GLU A 116 11.50 7.27 8.50
C GLU A 116 10.83 6.05 9.15
N CYS A 117 11.53 4.93 9.29
CA CYS A 117 11.05 3.79 10.07
C CYS A 117 10.77 4.17 11.54
N LYS A 118 11.65 4.96 12.16
CA LYS A 118 11.41 5.51 13.51
C LYS A 118 10.17 6.40 13.55
N LEU A 119 9.88 7.13 12.47
CA LEU A 119 8.66 7.93 12.35
C LEU A 119 7.42 7.03 12.26
N LEU A 120 7.46 5.98 11.44
CA LEU A 120 6.37 4.99 11.34
C LEU A 120 6.07 4.33 12.69
N VAL A 121 7.09 3.91 13.44
CA VAL A 121 6.91 3.29 14.78
C VAL A 121 6.26 4.25 15.78
N LYS A 122 6.52 5.56 15.64
CA LYS A 122 5.87 6.58 16.48
C LYS A 122 4.40 6.79 16.13
N THR A 123 4.00 6.54 14.87
CA THR A 123 2.66 6.87 14.36
C THR A 123 1.75 5.64 14.22
N ILE A 124 2.10 4.70 13.34
CA ILE A 124 1.21 3.60 12.90
C ILE A 124 1.78 2.21 13.15
N ALA A 125 3.09 2.06 13.27
CA ALA A 125 3.76 0.77 13.31
C ALA A 125 4.16 0.35 14.74
N SER A 126 4.19 -0.96 15.01
CA SER A 126 4.85 -1.53 16.20
C SER A 126 6.30 -1.93 15.89
N ASN A 127 6.59 -2.31 14.65
CA ASN A 127 7.92 -2.62 14.15
C ASN A 127 8.06 -2.14 12.69
N CYS A 128 9.26 -1.79 12.26
CA CYS A 128 9.55 -1.33 10.90
C CYS A 128 10.95 -1.77 10.45
N ARG A 129 11.08 -2.17 9.18
CA ARG A 129 12.34 -2.51 8.53
C ARG A 129 12.46 -1.80 7.19
N VAL A 130 13.67 -1.36 6.88
CA VAL A 130 14.01 -0.85 5.54
C VAL A 130 14.17 -2.03 4.59
N LYS A 131 13.38 -2.07 3.51
CA LYS A 131 13.47 -3.11 2.48
C LYS A 131 14.35 -2.70 1.32
N LEU A 132 14.14 -1.48 0.83
CA LEU A 132 14.85 -0.96 -0.32
C LEU A 132 15.01 0.55 -0.19
N THR A 133 16.17 1.06 -0.59
CA THR A 133 16.40 2.48 -0.78
C THR A 133 17.11 2.71 -2.10
N LYS A 134 16.74 3.77 -2.80
CA LYS A 134 17.42 4.29 -3.98
C LYS A 134 17.48 5.80 -3.86
N ALA A 135 18.55 6.41 -4.31
CA ALA A 135 18.61 7.85 -4.43
C ALA A 135 19.21 8.26 -5.78
N LYS A 136 18.83 9.44 -6.23
CA LYS A 136 19.40 10.07 -7.42
C LYS A 136 19.28 11.57 -7.29
N GLN A 137 20.27 12.29 -7.81
CA GLN A 137 20.18 13.74 -7.94
C GLN A 137 19.16 14.10 -9.04
N PHE A 138 18.48 15.24 -8.93
CA PHE A 138 17.66 15.73 -10.04
C PHE A 138 18.54 16.30 -11.14
N LYS A 139 18.30 15.87 -12.38
CA LYS A 139 19.04 16.35 -13.56
C LYS A 139 18.83 17.84 -13.82
N ASP A 140 17.60 18.31 -13.60
CA ASP A 140 17.21 19.69 -13.92
C ASP A 140 17.57 20.69 -12.81
N ASP A 141 17.75 20.23 -11.58
CA ASP A 141 18.19 21.07 -10.44
C ASP A 141 19.04 20.23 -9.47
N PRO A 142 20.38 20.25 -9.61
CA PRO A 142 21.27 19.42 -8.81
C PRO A 142 21.34 19.84 -7.33
N LYS A 143 20.70 20.95 -6.93
CA LYS A 143 20.58 21.33 -5.52
C LYS A 143 19.67 20.37 -4.74
N PHE A 144 18.86 19.60 -5.46
CA PHE A 144 17.91 18.66 -4.90
C PHE A 144 18.17 17.24 -5.39
N ALA A 145 17.73 16.27 -4.59
CA ALA A 145 17.77 14.87 -4.91
C ALA A 145 16.43 14.20 -4.58
N GLU A 146 16.17 13.08 -5.23
CA GLU A 146 15.06 12.19 -4.93
C GLU A 146 15.58 10.98 -4.16
N ILE A 147 14.95 10.68 -3.03
CA ILE A 147 15.13 9.43 -2.33
C ILE A 147 13.84 8.64 -2.47
N ARG A 148 13.96 7.42 -2.99
CA ARG A 148 12.90 6.42 -3.02
C ARG A 148 13.20 5.38 -1.96
N MET A 149 12.21 5.05 -1.15
CA MET A 149 12.33 3.98 -0.18
C MET A 149 11.06 3.13 -0.14
N GLN A 150 11.27 1.86 0.17
CA GLN A 150 10.24 0.93 0.53
C GLN A 150 10.55 0.41 1.92
N LEU A 151 9.58 0.55 2.81
CA LEU A 151 9.65 0.12 4.20
C LEU A 151 8.62 -0.97 4.41
N GLU A 152 8.96 -1.99 5.19
CA GLU A 152 8.01 -2.98 5.68
C GLU A 152 7.66 -2.66 7.13
N PHE A 153 6.41 -2.89 7.53
CA PHE A 153 5.99 -2.56 8.88
C PHE A 153 4.96 -3.53 9.44
N VAL A 154 4.95 -3.65 10.76
CA VAL A 154 3.88 -4.33 11.51
C VAL A 154 2.96 -3.26 12.07
N GLU A 155 1.65 -3.38 11.87
CA GLU A 155 0.70 -2.42 12.43
C GLU A 155 0.76 -2.40 13.97
N LYS A 156 0.58 -1.20 14.53
CA LYS A 156 0.51 -1.01 15.98
C LYS A 156 -0.84 -1.42 16.55
N GLN A 157 -1.91 -1.19 15.79
CA GLN A 157 -3.25 -1.56 16.18
C GLN A 157 -3.56 -2.96 15.66
N VAL A 158 -4.17 -3.79 16.52
CA VAL A 158 -4.65 -5.11 16.11
C VAL A 158 -5.78 -4.91 15.09
N PRO A 159 -5.80 -5.65 13.97
CA PRO A 159 -6.80 -5.42 12.94
C PRO A 159 -8.25 -5.56 13.38
N GLY A 160 -8.52 -6.41 14.36
CA GLY A 160 -9.87 -6.70 14.89
C GLY A 160 -10.18 -8.19 14.82
N THR A 161 -11.44 -8.57 14.98
CA THR A 161 -11.92 -9.96 14.93
C THR A 161 -12.82 -10.20 13.72
N PHE A 162 -12.88 -11.44 13.26
CA PHE A 162 -13.78 -11.90 12.19
C PHE A 162 -14.30 -13.31 12.50
N GLU A 163 -15.51 -13.62 12.05
CA GLU A 163 -16.17 -14.91 12.29
C GLU A 163 -15.69 -15.97 11.31
N THR A 164 -14.87 -16.92 11.75
CA THR A 164 -14.36 -18.01 10.89
C THR A 164 -15.33 -19.18 10.72
N GLU A 165 -16.49 -19.14 11.38
CA GLU A 165 -17.51 -20.20 11.29
C GLU A 165 -18.33 -20.15 10.00
N LYS A 166 -18.30 -19.02 9.29
CA LYS A 166 -18.96 -18.82 7.99
C LYS A 166 -17.91 -18.57 6.91
N PRO A 167 -18.21 -18.88 5.64
CA PRO A 167 -17.41 -18.40 4.53
C PRO A 167 -17.25 -16.87 4.61
N LEU A 168 -16.03 -16.40 4.41
CA LEU A 168 -15.66 -15.00 4.49
C LEU A 168 -15.42 -14.45 3.09
N ASN A 169 -15.59 -13.15 2.92
CA ASN A 169 -15.06 -12.40 1.79
C ASN A 169 -13.93 -11.51 2.28
N TYR A 170 -12.88 -11.41 1.48
CA TYR A 170 -11.77 -10.47 1.64
C TYR A 170 -11.87 -9.38 0.59
N GLN A 171 -11.61 -8.12 0.98
CA GLN A 171 -11.54 -7.01 0.03
C GLN A 171 -10.47 -6.00 0.41
N GLU A 172 -9.90 -5.37 -0.62
CA GLU A 172 -9.10 -4.17 -0.51
C GLU A 172 -9.86 -2.96 -1.03
N VAL A 173 -9.67 -1.83 -0.36
CA VAL A 173 -10.20 -0.52 -0.77
C VAL A 173 -9.12 0.53 -0.60
N ASP A 174 -9.11 1.52 -1.50
CA ASP A 174 -8.19 2.65 -1.40
C ASP A 174 -8.82 3.80 -0.61
N ALA A 175 -8.01 4.45 0.22
CA ALA A 175 -8.34 5.66 0.94
C ALA A 175 -7.32 6.75 0.60
N ASP A 176 -7.79 7.87 0.08
CA ASP A 176 -6.96 9.06 -0.08
C ASP A 176 -6.62 9.63 1.30
N LEU A 177 -5.34 9.94 1.53
CA LEU A 177 -4.84 10.40 2.83
C LEU A 177 -4.72 11.92 2.91
N VAL A 178 -4.99 12.61 1.81
CA VAL A 178 -4.83 14.05 1.67
C VAL A 178 -6.20 14.73 1.79
N ASP A 179 -6.30 15.67 2.73
CA ASP A 179 -7.55 16.24 3.25
C ASP A 179 -8.19 17.35 2.37
N SER A 180 -7.88 17.43 1.07
CA SER A 180 -8.33 18.53 0.19
C SER A 180 -9.34 18.06 -0.86
N ALA A 181 -10.19 18.99 -1.31
CA ALA A 181 -11.05 18.85 -2.49
C ALA A 181 -10.27 18.63 -3.82
N GLY A 182 -8.96 18.38 -3.74
CA GLY A 182 -8.07 18.06 -4.84
C GLY A 182 -7.16 16.89 -4.45
N ILE A 183 -6.68 16.16 -5.47
CA ILE A 183 -5.92 14.90 -5.34
C ILE A 183 -4.52 15.09 -4.68
N TYR A 184 -4.17 16.33 -4.28
CA TYR A 184 -2.83 16.73 -3.85
C TYR A 184 -2.88 17.72 -2.68
N ALA A 185 -1.82 17.73 -1.88
CA ALA A 185 -1.52 18.78 -0.90
C ALA A 185 -0.15 19.39 -1.20
N GLU A 186 0.04 20.62 -0.75
CA GLU A 186 1.32 21.32 -0.84
C GLU A 186 1.89 21.49 0.57
N ALA A 187 3.21 21.43 0.68
CA ALA A 187 3.94 21.74 1.90
C ALA A 187 5.34 22.24 1.56
N TRP A 188 5.91 23.06 2.43
CA TRP A 188 7.33 23.38 2.36
C TRP A 188 8.19 22.13 2.62
N LEU A 189 9.38 22.08 2.05
CA LEU A 189 10.28 20.93 2.17
C LEU A 189 10.64 20.61 3.62
N ASN A 190 10.82 21.63 4.45
CA ASN A 190 11.08 21.49 5.90
C ASN A 190 9.87 20.95 6.69
N GLU A 191 8.65 21.21 6.22
CA GLU A 191 7.40 20.72 6.81
C GLU A 191 7.06 19.29 6.35
N PHE A 192 7.67 18.83 5.26
CA PHE A 192 7.29 17.57 4.63
C PHE A 192 7.37 16.38 5.59
N LYS A 193 8.36 16.34 6.49
CA LYS A 193 8.47 15.32 7.55
C LYS A 193 7.23 15.29 8.46
N ASN A 194 6.79 16.46 8.94
CA ASN A 194 5.61 16.56 9.80
C ASN A 194 4.35 16.18 9.01
N ARG A 195 4.29 16.53 7.72
CA ARG A 195 3.18 16.13 6.85
C ARG A 195 3.11 14.61 6.68
N ARG A 196 4.25 13.92 6.47
CA ARG A 196 4.29 12.44 6.42
C ARG A 196 3.80 11.79 7.71
N ALA A 197 4.22 12.31 8.87
CA ALA A 197 3.73 11.84 10.17
C ALA A 197 2.19 11.92 10.28
N LYS A 198 1.60 13.03 9.80
CA LYS A 198 0.14 13.20 9.73
C LYS A 198 -0.49 12.17 8.79
N LEU A 199 0.07 11.95 7.59
CA LEU A 199 -0.43 10.96 6.63
C LEU A 199 -0.48 9.56 7.23
N TYR A 200 0.56 9.13 7.95
CA TYR A 200 0.55 7.83 8.64
C TYR A 200 -0.53 7.72 9.70
N THR A 201 -0.77 8.81 10.44
CA THR A 201 -1.85 8.87 11.43
C THR A 201 -3.22 8.83 10.76
N THR A 202 -3.39 9.52 9.62
CA THR A 202 -4.61 9.48 8.81
C THR A 202 -4.87 8.09 8.26
N ALA A 203 -3.85 7.39 7.76
CA ALA A 203 -3.97 6.02 7.27
C ALA A 203 -4.51 5.08 8.35
N ALA A 204 -3.99 5.18 9.58
CA ALA A 204 -4.49 4.39 10.71
C ALA A 204 -5.97 4.66 11.00
N ARG A 205 -6.40 5.93 10.96
CA ARG A 205 -7.79 6.34 11.20
C ARG A 205 -8.74 5.97 10.06
N ALA A 206 -8.24 5.83 8.84
CA ALA A 206 -9.05 5.43 7.69
C ALA A 206 -9.67 4.03 7.87
N CYS A 207 -9.09 3.19 8.73
CA CYS A 207 -9.66 1.90 9.10
C CYS A 207 -10.85 1.99 10.07
N ASP A 208 -11.09 3.11 10.76
CA ASP A 208 -12.11 3.20 11.82
C ASP A 208 -13.54 2.91 11.31
N PRO A 209 -13.99 3.41 10.15
CA PRO A 209 -15.32 3.07 9.61
C PRO A 209 -15.46 1.59 9.29
N LEU A 210 -14.42 0.99 8.68
CA LEU A 210 -14.42 -0.43 8.32
C LEU A 210 -14.44 -1.33 9.57
N ARG A 211 -13.70 -0.97 10.62
CA ARG A 211 -13.78 -1.69 11.91
C ARG A 211 -15.17 -1.62 12.53
N ARG A 212 -15.85 -0.47 12.47
CA ARG A 212 -17.24 -0.36 12.97
C ARG A 212 -18.22 -1.20 12.16
N GLN A 213 -18.00 -1.31 10.84
CA GLN A 213 -18.91 -2.00 9.92
C GLN A 213 -18.67 -3.52 9.86
N HIS A 214 -17.41 -3.94 9.90
CA HIS A 214 -16.98 -5.32 9.62
C HIS A 214 -16.24 -5.99 10.79
N GLY A 215 -15.99 -5.26 11.88
CA GLY A 215 -15.28 -5.77 13.06
C GLY A 215 -13.75 -5.83 12.91
N ASN A 216 -13.23 -5.65 11.70
CA ASN A 216 -11.80 -5.67 11.40
C ASN A 216 -11.41 -4.72 10.27
N CYS A 217 -10.14 -4.28 10.28
CA CYS A 217 -9.47 -3.58 9.18
C CYS A 217 -7.95 -3.53 9.43
N SER A 218 -7.18 -3.66 8.36
CA SER A 218 -5.71 -3.57 8.35
C SER A 218 -5.24 -2.67 7.21
N VAL A 219 -4.26 -1.80 7.49
CA VAL A 219 -3.56 -1.00 6.47
C VAL A 219 -2.46 -1.85 5.83
N THR A 220 -2.57 -2.13 4.53
CA THR A 220 -1.66 -3.04 3.82
C THR A 220 -0.60 -2.29 3.04
N GLU A 221 -0.96 -1.15 2.46
CA GLU A 221 -0.04 -0.32 1.69
C GLU A 221 -0.25 1.16 2.01
N ILE A 222 0.84 1.93 2.07
CA ILE A 222 0.78 3.40 2.10
C ILE A 222 1.73 3.93 1.03
N ASN A 223 1.22 4.79 0.15
CA ASN A 223 2.04 5.52 -0.80
C ASN A 223 2.15 6.98 -0.38
N VAL A 224 3.37 7.51 -0.33
CA VAL A 224 3.66 8.92 -0.08
C VAL A 224 4.57 9.43 -1.19
N LEU A 225 3.99 10.17 -2.14
CA LEU A 225 4.70 10.69 -3.30
C LEU A 225 4.87 12.20 -3.15
N GLY A 226 6.09 12.62 -2.80
CA GLY A 226 6.51 14.01 -2.85
C GLY A 226 7.15 14.33 -4.20
N ARG A 227 6.60 15.31 -4.92
CA ARG A 227 7.20 15.88 -6.13
C ARG A 227 7.66 17.30 -5.80
N TRP A 228 8.93 17.59 -6.01
CA TRP A 228 9.44 18.95 -5.90
C TRP A 228 8.90 19.84 -7.03
N GLU A 229 8.52 21.07 -6.70
CA GLU A 229 8.09 22.11 -7.65
C GLU A 229 9.22 23.13 -7.86
N LYS A 230 9.56 23.44 -9.12
CA LYS A 230 10.83 24.07 -9.49
C LYS A 230 11.05 25.50 -8.98
N ARG A 231 10.00 26.17 -8.52
CA ARG A 231 10.01 27.62 -8.31
C ARG A 231 10.23 28.05 -6.87
N GLU A 232 9.91 27.19 -5.92
CA GLU A 232 9.91 27.49 -4.49
C GLU A 232 10.21 26.17 -3.77
N GLU A 233 10.76 26.17 -2.54
CA GLU A 233 11.10 24.93 -1.80
C GLU A 233 9.86 24.15 -1.33
N PHE A 234 8.89 23.95 -2.22
CA PHE A 234 7.65 23.24 -2.00
C PHE A 234 7.69 21.84 -2.59
N VAL A 235 6.86 21.01 -1.98
CA VAL A 235 6.60 19.64 -2.37
C VAL A 235 5.10 19.49 -2.58
N VAL A 236 4.73 19.05 -3.78
CA VAL A 236 3.38 18.56 -4.07
C VAL A 236 3.31 17.12 -3.64
N ILE A 237 2.37 16.82 -2.76
CA ILE A 237 2.24 15.54 -2.08
C ILE A 237 0.97 14.85 -2.55
N ARG A 238 1.13 13.65 -3.09
CA ARG A 238 0.03 12.70 -3.30
C ARG A 238 0.19 11.55 -2.33
N SER A 239 -0.89 11.13 -1.69
CA SER A 239 -0.82 10.00 -0.76
C SER A 239 -2.14 9.25 -0.66
N ASN A 240 -2.03 7.92 -0.68
CA ASN A 240 -3.15 7.01 -0.44
C ASN A 240 -2.71 5.86 0.48
N ALA A 241 -3.69 5.18 1.05
CA ALA A 241 -3.52 3.91 1.71
C ALA A 241 -4.43 2.86 1.06
N THR A 242 -3.97 1.61 1.02
CA THR A 242 -4.81 0.46 0.75
C THR A 242 -5.18 -0.18 2.08
N LEU A 243 -6.49 -0.32 2.30
CA LEU A 243 -7.09 -0.91 3.48
C LEU A 243 -7.65 -2.27 3.12
N SER A 244 -7.54 -3.24 4.01
CA SER A 244 -8.08 -4.58 3.83
C SER A 244 -9.00 -4.97 4.98
N TYR A 245 -10.04 -5.75 4.68
CA TYR A 245 -10.97 -6.27 5.68
C TYR A 245 -11.62 -7.58 5.22
N LEU A 246 -12.18 -8.30 6.19
CA LEU A 246 -12.95 -9.53 6.02
C LEU A 246 -14.40 -9.34 6.50
N TRP A 247 -15.36 -9.99 5.85
CA TRP A 247 -16.75 -10.05 6.33
C TRP A 247 -17.43 -11.37 5.94
N PRO A 248 -18.46 -11.82 6.67
CA PRO A 248 -19.19 -13.04 6.34
C PRO A 248 -19.93 -12.93 4.99
N GLU A 249 -19.91 -14.00 4.19
CA GLU A 249 -20.80 -14.14 3.03
C GLU A 249 -22.26 -14.09 3.50
N ARG A 250 -23.08 -13.31 2.78
CA ARG A 250 -24.54 -13.30 3.03
C ARG A 250 -25.13 -14.53 2.36
N THR A 251 -25.65 -15.43 3.17
CA THR A 251 -26.48 -16.57 2.74
C THR A 251 -27.86 -16.14 2.30
#